data_AF-A0A3L6SAS3-F1
#
_entry.id   AF-A0A3L6SAS3-F1
#
_cell.length_a   1.000
_cell.length_b   1.000
_cell.length_c   1.000
_cell.angle_alpha   90.00
_cell.angle_beta   90.00
_cell.angle_gamma   90.00
#
_symmetry.space_group_name_H-M   'P 1'
#
loop_
_entity.id
_entity.type
_entity.pdbx_description
1 polymer ?
#
loop_
_entity_poly.entity_id
_entity_poly.type
_entity_poly.pdbx_seq_one_letter_code
_entity_poly.pdbx_strand_id
1 'polypeptide(L)'
;MSYTGSALAHKCRNILAAGWEAHLNTIKADAKGSKGEIYTSRVHYMIQKATPYLIVPENDMHNIMPPRVAMTGDILRLKDSKVPIIADSLKKAILKEHEASSAASHGVSAILSSAGATCRSRSEGLLSLLNEESPYSIFKFDIGINAVMLSIDHHGFDVLAKVPERATLANVPHQYHWKEFRFTLKEPAKDAEDFCCTLVELEEEVLQRV
;
A
#
# COMPACT_ATOMS: atom_id res chain seq x y z
N MET A 1 -6.13 8.99 27.34
CA MET A 1 -5.99 9.84 26.13
C MET A 1 -6.24 8.96 24.93
N SER A 2 -7.43 9.02 24.35
CA SER A 2 -7.83 8.26 23.16
C SER A 2 -7.27 8.95 21.91
N TYR A 3 -6.24 8.37 21.30
CA TYR A 3 -5.80 8.78 19.97
C TYR A 3 -6.91 8.43 18.98
N THR A 4 -7.59 9.45 18.45
CA THR A 4 -8.55 9.26 17.37
C THR A 4 -7.80 8.80 16.12
N GLY A 5 -8.01 7.56 15.70
CA GLY A 5 -7.35 6.95 14.52
C GLY A 5 -7.45 7.78 13.23
N SER A 6 -8.40 8.72 13.17
CA SER A 6 -8.56 9.70 12.09
C SER A 6 -7.34 10.62 11.90
N ALA A 7 -6.73 11.13 12.99
CA ALA A 7 -5.62 12.08 12.87
C ALA A 7 -4.33 11.43 12.36
N LEU A 8 -4.05 10.21 12.81
CA LEU A 8 -2.91 9.43 12.31
C LEU A 8 -3.11 9.05 10.84
N ALA A 9 -4.31 8.58 10.48
CA ALA A 9 -4.63 8.25 9.10
C ALA A 9 -4.50 9.46 8.15
N HIS A 10 -4.90 10.65 8.58
CA HIS A 10 -4.67 11.89 7.82
C HIS A 10 -3.19 12.21 7.64
N LYS A 11 -2.38 12.08 8.70
CA LYS A 11 -0.93 12.30 8.62
C LYS A 11 -0.25 11.31 7.67
N CYS A 12 -0.59 10.02 7.77
CA CYS A 12 -0.07 8.98 6.88
C CYS A 12 -0.47 9.23 5.42
N ARG A 13 -1.73 9.60 5.16
CA ARG A 13 -2.17 9.99 3.82
C ARG A 13 -1.37 11.15 3.25
N ASN A 14 -1.12 12.18 4.06
CA ASN A 14 -0.36 13.35 3.63
C ASN A 14 1.10 12.98 3.29
N ILE A 15 1.75 12.16 4.12
CA ILE A 15 3.11 11.68 3.86
C ILE A 15 3.15 10.89 2.55
N LEU A 16 2.23 9.93 2.39
CA LEU A 16 2.17 9.11 1.18
C LEU A 16 1.87 9.94 -0.06
N ALA A 17 1.00 10.95 0.02
CA ALA A 17 0.69 11.85 -1.09
C ALA A 17 1.83 12.84 -1.40
N ALA A 18 2.68 13.16 -0.43
CA ALA A 18 3.81 14.06 -0.59
C ALA A 18 5.06 13.35 -1.14
N GLY A 19 5.20 12.04 -0.91
CA GLY A 19 6.29 11.21 -1.44
C GLY A 19 6.02 10.65 -2.85
N TRP A 20 7.06 10.13 -3.48
CA TRP A 20 6.98 9.44 -4.78
C TRP A 20 8.03 8.34 -4.98
N GLU A 21 8.87 8.10 -3.98
CA GLU A 21 9.87 7.04 -3.96
C GLU A 21 9.62 6.18 -2.73
N ALA A 22 9.69 4.87 -2.89
CA ALA A 22 9.56 3.90 -1.81
C ALA A 22 10.53 2.74 -2.02
N HIS A 23 10.76 1.98 -0.94
CA HIS A 23 11.41 0.68 -1.05
C HIS A 23 10.34 -0.40 -1.13
N LEU A 24 10.33 -1.16 -2.22
CA LEU A 24 9.44 -2.28 -2.40
C LEU A 24 10.13 -3.54 -1.89
N ASN A 25 9.55 -4.16 -0.86
CA ASN A 25 10.02 -5.41 -0.29
C ASN A 25 9.12 -6.55 -0.72
N THR A 26 9.69 -7.55 -1.38
CA THR A 26 8.95 -8.69 -1.88
C THR A 26 9.60 -9.99 -1.47
N ILE A 27 8.79 -10.94 -1.02
CA ILE A 27 9.28 -12.27 -0.68
C ILE A 27 9.30 -13.09 -1.97
N LYS A 28 10.45 -13.72 -2.24
CA LYS A 28 10.59 -14.63 -3.38
C LYS A 28 9.64 -15.81 -3.19
N ALA A 29 8.69 -15.99 -4.10
CA ALA A 29 7.88 -17.20 -4.13
C ALA A 29 8.68 -18.31 -4.81
N ASP A 30 9.42 -19.12 -4.05
CA ASP A 30 9.90 -20.39 -4.59
C ASP A 30 8.71 -21.38 -4.72
N ALA A 31 8.82 -22.36 -5.61
CA ALA A 31 7.79 -23.39 -5.80
C ALA A 31 7.62 -24.31 -4.55
N LYS A 32 8.39 -24.07 -3.49
CA LYS A 32 8.43 -24.87 -2.26
C LYS A 32 7.93 -24.12 -1.02
N GLY A 33 7.53 -22.85 -1.15
CA GLY A 33 7.05 -22.02 -0.04
C GLY A 33 8.11 -21.66 1.01
N SER A 34 9.41 -21.73 0.69
CA SER A 34 10.46 -21.37 1.64
C SER A 34 10.50 -19.85 1.86
N LYS A 35 10.61 -19.46 3.13
CA LYS A 35 10.77 -18.07 3.59
C LYS A 35 12.19 -17.53 3.28
N GLY A 36 12.70 -17.78 2.08
CA GLY A 36 14.10 -17.55 1.71
C GLY A 36 14.28 -16.31 0.83
N GLU A 37 14.74 -15.23 1.44
CA GLU A 37 15.19 -13.94 0.85
C GLU A 37 14.09 -12.93 0.48
N ILE A 38 14.10 -11.81 1.21
CA ILE A 38 13.38 -10.58 0.86
C ILE A 38 14.23 -9.85 -0.18
N TYR A 39 13.66 -9.61 -1.35
CA TYR A 39 14.23 -8.71 -2.33
C TYR A 39 13.69 -7.30 -2.12
N THR A 40 14.59 -6.32 -2.07
CA THR A 40 14.30 -4.91 -1.87
C THR A 40 14.82 -4.09 -3.03
N SER A 41 13.97 -3.30 -3.67
CA SER A 41 14.40 -2.32 -4.66
C SER A 41 13.72 -0.96 -4.45
N ARG A 42 14.32 0.10 -4.99
CA ARG A 42 13.70 1.43 -5.02
C ARG A 42 12.70 1.48 -6.16
N VAL A 43 11.47 1.84 -5.84
CA VAL A 43 10.38 2.01 -6.81
C VAL A 43 9.81 3.41 -6.70
N HIS A 44 9.25 3.89 -7.81
CA HIS A 44 8.50 5.13 -7.80
C HIS A 44 7.02 4.81 -7.60
N TYR A 45 6.28 5.70 -6.96
CA TYR A 45 4.86 5.50 -6.74
C TYR A 45 4.07 6.80 -6.84
N MET A 46 2.80 6.67 -7.17
CA MET A 46 1.84 7.77 -7.14
C MET A 46 0.48 7.26 -6.65
N ILE A 47 -0.17 8.01 -5.77
CA ILE A 47 -1.53 7.71 -5.33
C ILE A 47 -2.50 8.53 -6.16
N GLN A 48 -3.32 7.87 -6.96
CA GLN A 48 -4.37 8.50 -7.73
C GLN A 48 -5.73 7.96 -7.29
N LYS A 49 -6.64 8.85 -6.85
CA LYS A 49 -7.99 8.48 -6.36
C LYS A 49 -7.96 7.35 -5.31
N ALA A 50 -7.08 7.49 -4.32
CA ALA A 50 -6.84 6.49 -3.25
C ALA A 50 -6.29 5.13 -3.72
N THR A 51 -5.94 4.97 -5.00
CA THR A 51 -5.27 3.77 -5.52
C THR A 51 -3.77 4.06 -5.68
N PRO A 52 -2.88 3.28 -5.04
CA PRO A 52 -1.45 3.40 -5.27
C PRO A 52 -1.07 2.70 -6.58
N TYR A 53 -0.32 3.41 -7.40
CA TYR A 53 0.33 2.87 -8.59
C TYR A 53 1.84 2.88 -8.35
N LEU A 54 2.48 1.75 -8.62
CA LEU A 54 3.93 1.58 -8.55
C LEU A 54 4.47 1.60 -9.98
N ILE A 55 5.53 2.35 -10.21
CA ILE A 55 6.24 2.44 -11.48
C ILE A 55 7.60 1.81 -11.26
N VAL A 56 7.84 0.69 -11.94
CA VAL A 56 9.03 -0.15 -11.76
C VAL A 56 9.77 -0.21 -13.10
N PRO A 57 11.09 0.04 -13.12
CA PRO A 57 11.91 -0.13 -14.32
C PRO A 57 11.79 -1.55 -14.88
N GLU A 58 11.76 -1.74 -16.20
CA GLU A 58 11.54 -3.07 -16.80
C GLU A 58 12.61 -4.11 -16.43
N ASN A 59 13.83 -3.66 -16.18
CA ASN A 59 14.96 -4.52 -15.79
C ASN A 59 14.93 -4.97 -14.31
N ASP A 60 13.95 -4.51 -13.51
CA ASP A 60 13.87 -4.88 -12.10
C ASP A 60 13.35 -6.32 -11.89
N MET A 61 13.92 -7.04 -10.93
CA MET A 61 13.49 -8.40 -10.57
C MET A 61 12.05 -8.47 -10.07
N HIS A 62 11.45 -7.37 -9.60
CA HIS A 62 10.03 -7.29 -9.27
C HIS A 62 9.11 -7.58 -10.48
N ASN A 63 9.61 -7.51 -11.72
CA ASN A 63 8.83 -7.85 -12.92
C ASN A 63 8.78 -9.35 -13.25
N ILE A 64 9.67 -10.16 -12.64
CA ILE A 64 9.88 -11.57 -13.01
C ILE A 64 9.06 -12.52 -12.13
N MET A 65 8.85 -12.19 -10.86
CA MET A 65 8.10 -13.03 -9.92
C MET A 65 6.89 -12.27 -9.39
N PRO A 66 5.65 -12.82 -9.44
CA PRO A 66 4.47 -12.15 -8.89
C PRO A 66 4.69 -11.99 -7.38
N PRO A 67 5.00 -10.79 -6.89
CA PRO A 67 5.52 -10.65 -5.55
C PRO A 67 4.37 -10.50 -4.56
N ARG A 68 4.36 -11.30 -3.49
CA ARG A 68 3.57 -10.99 -2.29
C ARG A 68 4.35 -9.93 -1.51
N VAL A 69 3.76 -8.75 -1.33
CA VAL A 69 4.38 -7.65 -0.59
C VAL A 69 4.14 -7.89 0.90
N ALA A 70 5.19 -7.71 1.72
CA ALA A 70 5.09 -7.85 3.17
C ALA A 70 4.13 -6.82 3.82
N MET A 71 3.74 -5.78 3.08
CA MET A 71 2.64 -4.88 3.43
C MET A 71 1.37 -5.33 2.71
N THR A 72 0.46 -5.94 3.47
CA THR A 72 -1.00 -6.03 3.34
C THR A 72 -1.68 -5.72 1.98
N GLY A 73 -1.24 -6.35 0.88
CA GLY A 73 -1.90 -6.20 -0.41
C GLY A 73 -1.26 -6.99 -1.55
N ASP A 74 -2.01 -7.13 -2.65
CA ASP A 74 -1.56 -7.80 -3.86
C ASP A 74 -1.07 -6.75 -4.87
N ILE A 75 0.07 -7.04 -5.51
CA ILE A 75 0.59 -6.25 -6.62
C ILE A 75 0.04 -6.83 -7.93
N LEU A 76 -0.73 -6.04 -8.66
CA LEU A 76 -1.31 -6.41 -9.95
C LEU A 76 -0.60 -5.67 -11.08
N ARG A 77 0.19 -6.40 -11.88
CA ARG A 77 0.80 -5.84 -13.11
C ARG A 77 -0.30 -5.44 -14.08
N LEU A 78 -0.28 -4.20 -14.55
CA LEU A 78 -1.19 -3.77 -15.59
C LEU A 78 -0.80 -4.38 -16.93
N LYS A 79 -1.80 -4.72 -17.74
CA LYS A 79 -1.58 -5.15 -19.12
C LYS A 79 -1.03 -3.99 -19.94
N ASP A 80 -0.17 -4.27 -20.92
CA ASP A 80 0.49 -3.25 -21.75
C ASP A 80 -0.51 -2.31 -22.45
N SER A 81 -1.70 -2.81 -22.81
CA SER A 81 -2.77 -1.98 -23.39
C SER A 81 -3.35 -0.93 -22.43
N LYS A 82 -3.23 -1.13 -21.11
CA LYS A 82 -3.72 -0.19 -20.09
C LYS A 82 -2.65 0.77 -19.59
N VAL A 83 -1.37 0.45 -19.80
CA VAL A 83 -0.24 1.27 -19.31
C VAL A 83 -0.29 2.70 -19.86
N PRO A 84 -0.45 2.95 -21.17
CA PRO A 84 -0.53 4.32 -21.70
C PRO A 84 -1.70 5.11 -21.13
N ILE A 85 -2.87 4.47 -21.01
CA ILE A 85 -4.10 5.10 -20.49
C ILE A 85 -3.91 5.57 -19.05
N ILE A 86 -3.31 4.72 -18.22
CA ILE A 86 -3.02 5.07 -16.82
C ILE A 86 -1.89 6.09 -16.74
N ALA A 87 -0.82 5.94 -17.52
CA ALA A 87 0.28 6.91 -17.57
C ALA A 87 -0.24 8.31 -17.93
N ASP A 88 -1.09 8.45 -18.96
CA ASP A 88 -1.71 9.72 -19.34
C ASP A 88 -2.61 10.28 -18.24
N SER A 89 -3.36 9.40 -17.56
CA SER A 89 -4.18 9.78 -16.40
C SER A 89 -3.30 10.34 -15.26
N LEU A 90 -2.15 9.71 -14.98
CA LEU A 90 -1.19 10.16 -13.97
C LEU A 90 -0.55 11.49 -14.39
N LYS A 91 -0.11 11.64 -15.65
CA LYS A 91 0.42 12.89 -16.20
C LYS A 91 -0.57 14.03 -16.04
N LYS A 92 -1.85 13.81 -16.40
CA LYS A 92 -2.91 14.79 -16.23
C LYS A 92 -3.14 15.18 -14.77
N ALA A 93 -3.02 14.24 -13.84
CA ALA A 93 -3.11 14.54 -12.41
C ALA A 93 -1.93 15.40 -11.94
N ILE A 94 -0.70 15.09 -12.36
CA ILE A 94 0.49 15.87 -12.04
C ILE A 94 0.38 17.31 -12.58
N LEU A 95 -0.07 17.48 -13.83
CA LEU A 95 -0.25 18.81 -14.43
C LEU A 95 -1.29 19.65 -13.68
N LYS A 96 -2.38 19.04 -13.20
CA LYS A 96 -3.38 19.72 -12.37
C LYS A 96 -2.83 20.15 -11.02
N GLU A 97 -1.97 19.34 -10.39
CA GLU A 97 -1.29 19.72 -9.14
C GLU A 97 -0.39 20.94 -9.36
N HIS A 98 0.34 20.97 -10.48
CA HIS A 98 1.17 22.11 -10.85
C HIS A 98 0.35 23.38 -11.13
N GLU A 99 -0.76 23.26 -11.88
CA GLU A 99 -1.69 24.35 -12.13
C GLU A 99 -2.24 24.94 -10.83
N ALA A 100 -2.70 24.08 -9.91
CA ALA A 100 -3.18 24.51 -8.60
C ALA A 100 -2.10 25.21 -7.76
N SER A 101 -0.85 24.74 -7.83
CA SER A 101 0.30 25.40 -7.21
C SER A 101 0.59 26.77 -7.82
N SER A 102 0.48 26.90 -9.14
CA SER A 102 0.73 28.16 -9.86
C SER A 102 -0.34 29.22 -9.58
N ALA A 103 -1.57 28.80 -9.28
CA ALA A 103 -2.69 29.66 -8.91
C ALA A 103 -2.68 30.08 -7.42
N ALA A 104 -1.69 29.65 -6.64
CA ALA A 104 -1.60 29.97 -5.22
C ALA A 104 -1.30 31.45 -4.96
N SER A 105 -1.70 31.96 -3.79
CA SER A 105 -1.44 33.34 -3.40
C SER A 105 0.08 33.62 -3.30
N HIS A 106 0.48 34.88 -3.45
CA HIS A 106 1.89 35.29 -3.47
C HIS A 106 2.69 34.76 -2.25
N GLY A 107 2.11 34.77 -1.04
CA GLY A 107 2.77 34.23 0.15
C GLY A 107 3.00 32.72 0.10
N VAL A 108 2.02 31.96 -0.40
CA VAL A 108 2.12 30.50 -0.56
C VAL A 108 3.10 30.16 -1.69
N SER A 109 3.02 30.87 -2.82
CA SER A 109 3.90 30.69 -3.97
C SER A 109 5.36 30.97 -3.62
N ALA A 110 5.64 31.98 -2.80
CA ALA A 110 7.00 32.25 -2.31
C ALA A 110 7.56 31.09 -1.47
N ILE A 111 6.74 30.48 -0.60
CA ILE A 111 7.14 29.31 0.19
C ILE A 111 7.40 28.11 -0.72
N LEU A 112 6.47 27.80 -1.64
CA LEU A 112 6.60 26.67 -2.56
C LEU A 112 7.82 26.83 -3.50
N SER A 113 8.07 28.04 -4.00
CA SER A 113 9.19 28.34 -4.88
C SER A 113 10.54 28.32 -4.15
N SER A 114 10.58 28.77 -2.88
CA SER A 114 11.80 28.74 -2.07
C SER A 114 12.29 27.32 -1.77
N ALA A 115 11.40 26.32 -1.76
CA ALA A 115 11.76 24.92 -1.58
C ALA A 115 12.39 24.28 -2.84
N GLY A 116 12.28 24.92 -4.01
CA GLY A 116 12.60 24.35 -5.33
C GLY A 116 13.97 24.70 -5.92
N ALA A 117 14.79 25.54 -5.28
CA ALA A 117 16.05 26.00 -5.90
C ALA A 117 17.13 24.89 -6.03
N THR A 118 17.03 23.81 -5.26
CA THR A 118 17.98 22.67 -5.26
C THR A 118 17.30 21.30 -5.23
N CYS A 119 15.97 21.26 -5.16
CA CYS A 119 15.19 20.03 -4.99
C CYS A 119 14.21 19.90 -6.17
N ARG A 120 14.36 18.85 -6.98
CA ARG A 120 13.39 18.54 -8.05
C ARG A 120 12.05 18.26 -7.38
N SER A 121 10.98 18.94 -7.79
CA SER A 121 9.67 18.72 -7.19
C SER A 121 9.18 17.30 -7.48
N ARG A 122 8.41 16.69 -6.57
CA ARG A 122 7.78 15.38 -6.78
C ARG A 122 7.13 15.28 -8.17
N SER A 123 6.40 16.32 -8.54
CA SER A 123 5.71 16.44 -9.83
C SER A 123 6.67 16.41 -11.02
N GLU A 124 7.79 17.13 -10.95
CA GLU A 124 8.81 17.12 -12.01
C GLU A 124 9.48 15.76 -12.12
N GLY A 125 9.80 15.12 -10.98
CA GLY A 125 10.39 13.78 -10.94
C GLY A 125 9.50 12.74 -11.62
N LEU A 126 8.24 12.63 -11.18
CA LEU A 126 7.27 11.70 -11.76
C LEU A 126 6.97 12.00 -13.22
N LEU A 127 6.84 13.29 -13.59
CA LEU A 127 6.58 13.66 -14.99
C LEU A 127 7.76 13.29 -15.89
N SER A 128 8.99 13.50 -15.43
CA SER A 128 10.19 13.11 -16.17
C SER A 128 10.25 11.60 -16.39
N LEU A 129 9.94 10.80 -15.35
CA LEU A 129 9.89 9.34 -15.42
C LEU A 129 8.83 8.85 -16.42
N LEU A 130 7.62 9.43 -16.39
CA LEU A 130 6.52 9.03 -17.28
C LEU A 130 6.71 9.47 -18.73
N ASN A 131 7.63 10.40 -19.00
CA ASN A 131 7.98 10.90 -20.33
C ASN A 131 9.28 10.28 -20.87
N GLU A 132 9.99 9.49 -20.06
CA GLU A 132 11.21 8.83 -20.49
C GLU A 132 10.87 7.78 -21.57
N GLU A 133 11.76 7.62 -22.56
CA GLU A 133 11.62 6.56 -23.58
C GLU A 133 12.01 5.17 -23.04
N SER A 134 12.51 5.12 -21.79
CA SER A 134 12.84 3.88 -21.11
C SER A 134 11.56 3.07 -20.83
N PRO A 135 11.57 1.76 -21.07
CA PRO A 135 10.40 0.95 -20.80
C PRO A 135 10.22 0.74 -19.29
N TYR A 136 8.97 0.83 -18.84
CA TYR A 136 8.58 0.65 -17.44
C TYR A 136 7.31 -0.19 -17.33
N SER A 137 7.16 -0.86 -16.19
CA SER A 137 5.93 -1.55 -15.81
C SER A 137 5.17 -0.74 -14.76
N ILE A 138 3.85 -0.62 -14.95
CA ILE A 138 2.97 -0.06 -13.93
C ILE A 138 2.25 -1.19 -13.21
N PHE A 139 2.33 -1.18 -11.90
CA PHE A 139 1.56 -2.06 -11.04
C PHE A 139 0.49 -1.27 -10.30
N LYS A 140 -0.71 -1.85 -10.21
CA LYS A 140 -1.75 -1.39 -9.30
C LYS A 140 -1.54 -2.14 -7.98
N PHE A 141 -1.38 -1.39 -6.90
CA PHE A 141 -1.42 -1.97 -5.57
C PHE A 141 -2.89 -2.15 -5.16
N ASP A 142 -3.35 -3.40 -5.14
CA ASP A 142 -4.65 -3.70 -4.56
C ASP A 142 -4.44 -3.91 -3.06
N ILE A 143 -5.02 -3.01 -2.27
CA ILE A 143 -5.02 -3.13 -0.82
C ILE A 143 -6.00 -4.25 -0.49
N GLY A 144 -5.54 -5.50 -0.64
CA GLY A 144 -6.23 -6.75 -0.31
C GLY A 144 -6.35 -6.97 1.19
N ILE A 145 -6.59 -5.91 1.94
CA ILE A 145 -6.88 -5.97 3.36
C ILE A 145 -8.25 -6.64 3.50
N ASN A 146 -8.23 -7.96 3.69
CA ASN A 146 -9.41 -8.70 4.14
C ASN A 146 -9.53 -8.64 5.66
N ALA A 147 -8.50 -8.16 6.37
CA ALA A 147 -8.48 -7.99 7.82
C ALA A 147 -7.45 -6.91 8.25
N VAL A 148 -7.81 -6.05 9.19
CA VAL A 148 -6.92 -5.08 9.87
C VAL A 148 -6.98 -5.32 11.37
N MET A 149 -5.84 -5.42 12.02
CA MET A 149 -5.80 -5.37 13.49
C MET A 149 -5.99 -3.91 13.96
N LEU A 150 -7.06 -3.65 14.70
CA LEU A 150 -7.46 -2.31 15.16
C LEU A 150 -6.80 -1.92 16.48
N SER A 151 -6.67 -2.88 17.38
CA SER A 151 -6.38 -2.66 18.79
C SER A 151 -5.70 -3.90 19.38
N ILE A 152 -4.81 -3.69 20.36
CA ILE A 152 -4.11 -4.73 21.10
C ILE A 152 -4.13 -4.35 22.58
N ASP A 153 -4.35 -5.33 23.43
CA ASP A 153 -4.09 -5.24 24.86
C ASP A 153 -3.54 -6.58 25.38
N HIS A 154 -3.20 -6.62 26.66
CA HIS A 154 -2.70 -7.81 27.34
C HIS A 154 -3.59 -9.06 27.19
N HIS A 155 -4.90 -8.93 26.97
CA HIS A 155 -5.80 -10.08 26.83
C HIS A 155 -6.05 -10.48 25.37
N GLY A 156 -5.53 -9.75 24.39
CA GLY A 156 -5.67 -10.08 22.98
C GLY A 156 -5.79 -8.88 22.06
N PHE A 157 -6.53 -9.03 20.96
CA PHE A 157 -6.54 -8.05 19.88
C PHE A 157 -7.86 -8.02 19.11
N ASP A 158 -8.17 -6.85 18.56
CA ASP A 158 -9.35 -6.61 17.74
C ASP A 158 -8.97 -6.60 16.26
N VAL A 159 -9.77 -7.27 15.43
CA VAL A 159 -9.58 -7.36 13.98
C VAL A 159 -10.85 -6.92 13.26
N LEU A 160 -10.74 -5.93 12.39
CA LEU A 160 -11.77 -5.58 11.42
C LEU A 160 -11.56 -6.40 10.16
N ALA A 161 -12.45 -7.36 9.89
CA ALA A 161 -12.35 -8.23 8.72
C ALA A 161 -13.52 -8.05 7.75
N LYS A 162 -13.22 -8.24 6.47
CA LYS A 162 -14.17 -8.22 5.36
C LYS A 162 -14.79 -9.61 5.25
N VAL A 163 -16.07 -9.73 5.59
CA VAL A 163 -16.80 -11.01 5.64
C VAL A 163 -17.76 -11.08 4.45
N PRO A 164 -17.79 -12.21 3.71
CA PRO A 164 -18.81 -12.42 2.68
C PRO A 164 -20.18 -12.56 3.34
N GLU A 165 -21.15 -11.81 2.84
CA GLU A 165 -22.56 -12.00 3.17
C GLU A 165 -23.04 -13.32 2.55
N ARG A 166 -23.71 -14.18 3.33
CA ARG A 166 -24.18 -15.47 2.84
C ARG A 166 -25.17 -15.24 1.70
N ALA A 167 -24.75 -15.52 0.47
CA ALA A 167 -25.63 -15.42 -0.70
C ALA A 167 -26.74 -16.46 -0.60
N THR A 168 -27.99 -16.03 -0.53
CA THR A 168 -29.17 -16.91 -0.55
C THR A 168 -29.57 -17.33 -1.96
N LEU A 169 -28.99 -16.75 -3.03
CA LEU A 169 -29.33 -17.03 -4.42
C LEU A 169 -28.09 -16.99 -5.34
N ALA A 170 -28.00 -17.96 -6.25
CA ALA A 170 -26.81 -18.34 -7.02
C ALA A 170 -26.25 -17.31 -8.02
N ASN A 171 -26.84 -16.11 -8.15
CA ASN A 171 -26.50 -15.14 -9.21
C ASN A 171 -26.27 -13.69 -8.73
N VAL A 172 -26.12 -13.46 -7.42
CA VAL A 172 -25.79 -12.11 -6.91
C VAL A 172 -24.29 -12.04 -6.61
N PRO A 173 -23.55 -11.02 -7.09
CA PRO A 173 -22.16 -10.81 -6.69
C PRO A 173 -22.06 -10.76 -5.17
N HIS A 174 -21.07 -11.46 -4.61
CA HIS A 174 -20.92 -11.56 -3.16
C HIS A 174 -20.82 -10.16 -2.55
N GLN A 175 -21.84 -9.79 -1.78
CA GLN A 175 -21.83 -8.57 -0.99
C GLN A 175 -20.91 -8.82 0.20
N TYR A 176 -20.00 -7.89 0.45
CA TYR A 176 -19.07 -7.97 1.58
C TYR A 176 -19.37 -6.84 2.55
N HIS A 177 -19.38 -7.15 3.84
CA HIS A 177 -19.45 -6.15 4.89
C HIS A 177 -18.24 -6.29 5.82
N TRP A 178 -17.87 -5.18 6.44
CA TRP A 178 -16.83 -5.16 7.47
C TRP A 178 -17.45 -5.54 8.80
N LYS A 179 -16.78 -6.44 9.52
CA LYS A 179 -17.18 -6.87 10.86
C LYS A 179 -15.96 -6.90 11.77
N GLU A 180 -16.13 -6.41 12.98
CA GLU A 180 -15.11 -6.43 14.02
C GLU A 180 -15.17 -7.75 14.80
N PHE A 181 -14.00 -8.31 15.08
CA PHE A 181 -13.80 -9.56 15.78
C PHE A 181 -12.78 -9.35 16.89
N ARG A 182 -13.12 -9.78 18.10
CA ARG A 182 -12.20 -9.82 19.23
C ARG A 182 -11.58 -11.21 19.33
N PHE A 183 -10.26 -11.30 19.31
CA PHE A 183 -9.51 -12.50 19.60
C PHE A 183 -8.94 -12.40 21.01
N THR A 184 -9.23 -13.38 21.85
CA THR A 184 -8.79 -13.42 23.25
C THR A 184 -7.70 -14.48 23.40
N LEU A 185 -6.58 -14.09 24.02
CA LEU A 185 -5.49 -15.00 24.34
C LEU A 185 -5.90 -15.94 25.48
N LYS A 186 -5.34 -17.15 25.49
CA LYS A 186 -5.57 -18.12 26.58
C LYS A 186 -5.05 -17.58 27.91
N GLU A 187 -3.88 -16.94 27.87
CA GLU A 187 -3.26 -16.26 28.99
C GLU A 187 -2.93 -14.81 28.62
N PRO A 188 -3.05 -13.85 29.56
CA PRO A 188 -2.69 -12.47 29.27
C PRO A 188 -1.18 -12.33 28.99
N ALA A 189 -0.84 -11.68 27.89
CA ALA A 189 0.53 -11.39 27.51
C ALA A 189 1.17 -10.40 28.51
N LYS A 190 2.38 -10.73 28.97
CA LYS A 190 3.12 -9.93 29.97
C LYS A 190 3.73 -8.68 29.36
N ASP A 191 4.20 -8.79 28.13
CA ASP A 191 4.84 -7.73 27.36
C ASP A 191 4.67 -7.96 25.86
N ALA A 192 5.29 -7.10 25.04
CA ALA A 192 5.17 -7.16 23.59
C ALA A 192 5.85 -8.39 22.98
N GLU A 193 6.94 -8.90 23.59
CA GLU A 193 7.67 -10.07 23.08
C GLU A 193 6.86 -11.34 23.33
N ASP A 194 6.30 -11.48 24.54
CA ASP A 194 5.38 -12.56 24.93
C ASP A 194 4.13 -12.58 24.05
N PHE A 195 3.56 -11.39 23.75
CA PHE A 195 2.45 -11.26 22.81
C PHE A 195 2.81 -11.75 21.41
N CYS A 196 3.98 -11.35 20.88
CA CYS A 196 4.44 -11.80 19.57
C CYS A 196 4.69 -13.32 19.53
N CYS A 197 5.28 -13.91 20.58
CA CYS A 197 5.46 -15.35 20.68
C CYS A 197 4.10 -16.07 20.66
N THR A 198 3.14 -15.57 21.45
CA THR A 198 1.77 -16.13 21.48
C THR A 198 1.09 -16.06 20.11
N LEU A 199 1.30 -14.98 19.34
CA LEU A 199 0.77 -14.89 17.98
C LEU A 199 1.37 -15.93 17.02
N VAL A 200 2.66 -16.23 17.15
CA VAL A 200 3.32 -17.27 16.35
C VAL A 200 2.77 -18.65 16.70
N GLU A 201 2.57 -18.94 17.98
CA GLU A 201 1.94 -20.20 18.43
C GLU A 201 0.51 -20.34 17.90
N LEU A 202 -0.28 -19.25 17.93
CA LEU A 202 -1.62 -19.23 17.35
C LEU A 202 -1.61 -19.47 15.83
N GLU A 203 -0.63 -18.93 15.11
CA GLU A 203 -0.43 -19.19 13.68
C GLU A 203 -0.18 -20.70 13.43
N GLU A 204 0.73 -21.31 14.20
CA GLU A 204 1.05 -22.74 14.11
C GLU A 204 -0.15 -23.62 14.46
N GLU A 205 -0.90 -23.30 15.52
CA GLU A 205 -2.13 -24.03 15.90
C GLU A 205 -3.17 -24.00 14.78
N VAL A 206 -3.32 -22.88 14.07
CA VAL A 206 -4.27 -22.75 12.96
C VAL A 206 -3.80 -23.55 11.74
N LEU A 207 -2.51 -23.51 11.43
CA LEU A 207 -1.95 -24.27 10.30
C LEU A 207 -2.11 -25.79 10.48
N GLN A 208 -2.09 -26.29 11.72
CA GLN A 208 -2.34 -27.71 12.00
C GLN A 208 -3.81 -28.14 11.83
N ARG A 209 -4.75 -27.20 11.80
CA ARG A 209 -6.20 -27.47 11.71
C ARG A 209 -6.76 -27.41 10.29
N VAL A 210 -5.94 -27.04 9.31
CA VAL A 210 -6.29 -26.97 7.87
C VAL A 210 -5.76 -28.21 7.16
#